data_AF-A0ABD2YTQ0-F1
#
_entry.id   AF-A0ABD2YTQ0-F1
#
_cell.length_a   1.000
_cell.length_b   1.000
_cell.length_c   1.000
_cell.angle_alpha   90.00
_cell.angle_beta   90.00
_cell.angle_gamma   90.00
#
_symmetry.space_group_name_H-M   'P 1'
#
loop_
_entity.id
_entity.type
_entity.pdbx_description
1 polymer ?
#
loop_
_entity_poly.entity_id
_entity_poly.type
_entity_poly.pdbx_seq_one_letter_code
_entity_poly.pdbx_strand_id
1 'polypeptide(L)'
;MLQIRLENRSCKAFNTSLSLPSTPSISFSINPNMTIFKCSKDQELKYYFTGYTLYDSCGHFNFYYTNTTFQYQPNPGFKKISTLPSNSTAINLLTFSFDTILRNKNQCDLFQLVSAEFSLEWHIARECSECHLKGGQCQIDGNQQFRCANAKKFVCNY
;
A
#
# COMPACT_ATOMS: atom_id res chain seq x y z
N MET A 1 3.43 -4.74 18.29
CA MET A 1 1.95 -4.62 18.45
C MET A 1 1.18 -5.16 17.25
N LEU A 2 1.61 -4.92 15.99
CA LEU A 2 1.00 -5.54 14.80
C LEU A 2 1.35 -7.03 14.64
N GLN A 3 2.63 -7.40 14.79
CA GLN A 3 3.10 -8.79 14.71
C GLN A 3 2.28 -9.75 15.59
N ILE A 4 2.11 -9.43 16.88
CA ILE A 4 1.28 -10.20 17.83
C ILE A 4 -0.18 -10.35 17.35
N ARG A 5 -0.74 -9.32 16.70
CA ARG A 5 -2.11 -9.40 16.16
C ARG A 5 -2.18 -10.34 14.95
N LEU A 6 -1.13 -10.37 14.12
CA LEU A 6 -1.05 -11.29 12.99
C LEU A 6 -0.90 -12.74 13.47
N GLU A 7 -0.03 -12.99 14.44
CA GLU A 7 0.18 -14.31 15.07
C GLU A 7 -1.10 -14.84 15.74
N ASN A 8 -1.84 -13.96 16.43
CA ASN A 8 -3.12 -14.31 17.06
C ASN A 8 -4.30 -14.31 16.08
N ARG A 9 -4.06 -14.13 14.77
CA ARG A 9 -5.09 -14.05 13.72
C ARG A 9 -6.21 -13.07 14.05
N SER A 10 -5.85 -11.96 14.70
CA SER A 10 -6.79 -10.96 15.15
C SER A 10 -7.16 -10.02 14.01
N CYS A 11 -8.45 -9.94 13.69
CA CYS A 11 -8.99 -9.00 12.71
C CYS A 11 -8.66 -7.53 13.00
N LYS A 12 -8.25 -7.20 14.24
CA LYS A 12 -7.76 -5.88 14.63
C LYS A 12 -6.41 -5.52 13.97
N ALA A 13 -5.72 -6.48 13.37
CA ALA A 13 -4.53 -6.23 12.54
C ALA A 13 -4.85 -5.32 11.34
N PHE A 14 -6.08 -5.40 10.84
CA PHE A 14 -6.53 -4.72 9.62
C PHE A 14 -7.49 -3.57 9.91
N ASN A 15 -7.41 -2.94 11.08
CA ASN A 15 -8.29 -1.82 11.43
C ASN A 15 -7.73 -0.45 11.01
N THR A 16 -6.45 -0.38 10.64
CA THR A 16 -5.78 0.88 10.38
C THR A 16 -4.93 0.74 9.13
N SER A 17 -5.14 1.63 8.16
CA SER A 17 -4.25 1.77 7.01
C SER A 17 -2.97 2.46 7.46
N LEU A 18 -1.81 1.98 6.98
CA LEU A 18 -0.56 2.70 7.21
C LEU A 18 -0.59 4.01 6.42
N SER A 19 -0.40 5.13 7.12
CA SER A 19 -0.20 6.44 6.49
C SER A 19 1.28 6.78 6.57
N LEU A 20 1.88 7.08 5.42
CA LEU A 20 3.27 7.52 5.34
C LEU A 20 3.31 9.03 5.14
N PRO A 21 4.26 9.73 5.77
CA PRO A 21 4.42 11.16 5.56
C PRO A 21 4.75 11.41 4.09
N SER A 22 4.12 12.42 3.50
CA SER A 22 4.45 12.86 2.15
C SER A 22 4.62 14.36 2.16
N THR A 23 5.64 14.81 1.46
CA THR A 23 5.98 16.22 1.27
C THR A 23 6.23 16.47 -0.22
N PRO A 24 6.24 17.75 -0.66
CA PRO A 24 6.56 18.07 -2.05
C PRO A 24 7.94 17.59 -2.52
N SER A 25 8.88 17.38 -1.59
CA SER A 25 10.26 16.95 -1.91
C SER A 25 10.43 15.44 -1.85
N ILE A 26 9.69 14.78 -0.97
CA ILE A 26 9.91 13.39 -0.57
C ILE A 26 8.56 12.73 -0.34
N SER A 27 8.41 11.54 -0.91
CA SER A 27 7.31 10.62 -0.59
C SER A 27 7.84 9.21 -0.37
N PHE A 28 7.00 8.36 0.20
CA PHE A 28 7.32 6.97 0.45
C PHE A 28 6.23 6.08 -0.15
N SER A 29 6.63 4.96 -0.72
CA SER A 29 5.72 3.86 -1.03
C SER A 29 6.15 2.61 -0.30
N ILE A 30 5.22 1.68 -0.22
CA ILE A 30 5.44 0.36 0.38
C ILE A 30 5.58 -0.63 -0.75
N ASN A 31 6.60 -1.47 -0.68
CA ASN A 31 6.79 -2.56 -1.61
C ASN A 31 7.21 -3.85 -0.87
N PRO A 32 6.57 -5.00 -1.12
CA PRO A 32 5.32 -5.18 -1.86
C PRO A 32 4.10 -4.63 -1.10
N ASN A 33 3.14 -4.09 -1.84
CA ASN A 33 1.84 -3.67 -1.30
C ASN A 33 0.72 -4.55 -1.83
N MET A 34 -0.34 -4.65 -1.04
CA MET A 34 -1.58 -5.32 -1.43
C MET A 34 -2.77 -4.57 -0.86
N THR A 35 -3.82 -4.48 -1.67
CA THR A 35 -5.09 -3.89 -1.24
C THR A 35 -6.03 -5.00 -0.79
N ILE A 36 -6.59 -4.83 0.39
CA ILE A 36 -7.61 -5.69 0.98
C ILE A 36 -8.86 -4.83 1.21
N PHE A 37 -10.03 -5.34 0.84
CA PHE A 37 -11.29 -4.64 1.03
C PHE A 37 -11.99 -5.17 2.26
N LYS A 38 -12.20 -4.30 3.26
CA LYS A 38 -12.99 -4.60 4.46
C LYS A 38 -14.43 -4.18 4.19
N CYS A 39 -15.38 -5.09 4.36
CA CYS A 39 -16.78 -4.82 4.09
C CYS A 39 -17.64 -5.34 5.23
N SER A 40 -18.71 -4.63 5.60
CA SER A 40 -19.75 -5.20 6.47
C SER A 40 -20.33 -6.47 5.85
N LYS A 41 -20.72 -7.44 6.66
CA LYS A 41 -21.35 -8.67 6.16
C LYS A 41 -22.68 -8.33 5.47
N ASP A 42 -22.73 -8.54 4.16
CA ASP A 42 -23.90 -8.35 3.31
C ASP A 42 -23.83 -9.39 2.17
N GLN A 43 -24.97 -10.01 1.87
CA GLN A 43 -25.09 -11.10 0.91
C GLN A 43 -24.89 -10.62 -0.54
N GLU A 44 -25.24 -9.37 -0.84
CA GLU A 44 -25.09 -8.76 -2.18
C GLU A 44 -23.61 -8.54 -2.56
N LEU A 45 -22.73 -8.39 -1.56
CA LEU A 45 -21.31 -8.15 -1.79
C LEU A 45 -20.57 -9.34 -2.41
N LYS A 46 -21.11 -10.56 -2.26
CA LYS A 46 -20.48 -11.76 -2.81
C LYS A 46 -20.37 -11.69 -4.34
N TYR A 47 -21.36 -11.11 -5.02
CA TYR A 47 -21.31 -10.89 -6.47
C TYR A 47 -20.40 -9.73 -6.86
N TYR A 48 -20.33 -8.70 -6.01
CA TYR A 48 -19.49 -7.53 -6.25
C TYR A 48 -18.00 -7.91 -6.32
N PHE A 49 -17.56 -8.77 -5.41
CA PHE A 49 -16.19 -9.26 -5.29
C PHE A 49 -15.95 -10.59 -6.03
N THR A 50 -16.66 -10.83 -7.14
CA THR A 50 -16.41 -12.01 -7.98
C THR A 50 -14.95 -12.05 -8.43
N GLY A 51 -14.29 -13.20 -8.22
CA GLY A 51 -12.87 -13.40 -8.52
C GLY A 51 -11.90 -13.04 -7.39
N TYR A 52 -12.38 -12.47 -6.28
CA TYR A 52 -11.60 -12.23 -5.06
C TYR A 52 -11.71 -13.42 -4.10
N THR A 53 -10.70 -13.57 -3.25
CA THR A 53 -10.73 -14.49 -2.10
C THR A 53 -11.45 -13.83 -0.93
N LEU A 54 -12.29 -14.61 -0.25
CA LEU A 54 -13.07 -14.18 0.91
C LEU A 54 -12.43 -14.70 2.21
N TYR A 55 -12.24 -13.82 3.19
CA TYR A 55 -12.00 -14.16 4.58
C TYR A 55 -13.18 -13.67 5.43
N ASP A 56 -13.96 -14.60 5.99
CA ASP A 56 -15.24 -14.34 6.67
C ASP A 56 -15.24 -14.69 8.17
N SER A 57 -14.09 -15.08 8.69
CA SER A 57 -13.92 -15.49 10.10
C SER A 57 -13.93 -14.32 11.10
N CYS A 58 -14.10 -13.08 10.63
CA CYS A 58 -14.32 -11.92 11.50
C CYS A 58 -15.83 -11.75 11.79
N GLY A 59 -16.19 -11.27 12.98
CA GLY A 59 -17.58 -11.20 13.41
C GLY A 59 -18.50 -10.37 12.50
N HIS A 60 -18.23 -9.06 12.39
CA HIS A 60 -19.13 -8.09 11.75
C HIS A 60 -18.76 -7.72 10.31
N PHE A 61 -17.58 -8.12 9.84
CA PHE A 61 -17.06 -7.74 8.54
C PHE A 61 -16.36 -8.92 7.88
N ASN A 62 -16.27 -8.86 6.56
CA ASN A 62 -15.51 -9.77 5.72
C ASN A 62 -14.36 -9.01 5.08
N PHE A 63 -13.31 -9.73 4.71
CA PHE A 63 -12.25 -9.21 3.86
C PHE A 63 -12.29 -9.88 2.49
N TYR A 64 -12.18 -9.06 1.45
CA TYR A 64 -12.02 -9.51 0.08
C TYR A 64 -10.66 -9.08 -0.42
N TYR A 65 -9.92 -10.02 -0.98
CA TYR A 65 -8.53 -9.78 -1.36
C TYR A 65 -8.13 -10.63 -2.54
N THR A 66 -7.12 -10.18 -3.28
CA THR A 66 -6.57 -10.96 -4.38
C THR A 66 -5.37 -11.74 -3.87
N ASN A 67 -5.27 -13.03 -4.23
CA ASN A 67 -4.02 -13.77 -4.08
C ASN A 67 -3.06 -13.49 -5.25
N THR A 68 -3.27 -12.38 -5.96
CA THR A 68 -2.49 -12.01 -7.14
C THR A 68 -1.27 -11.22 -6.70
N THR A 69 -0.38 -11.87 -5.97
CA THR A 69 1.04 -11.48 -5.97
C THR A 69 1.70 -11.72 -7.33
N PHE A 70 0.95 -12.30 -8.26
CA PHE A 70 1.36 -12.57 -9.62
C PHE A 70 0.74 -11.56 -10.59
N GLN A 71 1.59 -10.91 -11.38
CA GLN A 71 1.23 -10.27 -12.65
C GLN A 71 0.74 -11.29 -13.71
N TYR A 72 0.50 -12.55 -13.32
CA TYR A 72 0.05 -13.62 -14.20
C TYR A 72 -1.41 -13.94 -13.93
N GLN A 73 -2.20 -13.49 -14.89
CA GLN A 73 -3.59 -13.85 -15.18
C GLN A 73 -4.55 -13.70 -14.00
N PRO A 74 -5.37 -12.64 -14.00
CA PRO A 74 -6.51 -12.58 -13.11
C PRO A 74 -7.33 -13.87 -13.26
N ASN A 75 -7.81 -14.43 -12.15
CA ASN A 75 -8.79 -15.53 -12.20
C ASN A 75 -9.84 -15.21 -13.29
N PRO A 76 -10.26 -16.18 -14.12
CA PRO A 76 -11.35 -15.94 -15.07
C PRO A 76 -12.56 -15.41 -14.30
N GLY A 77 -12.94 -14.14 -14.56
CA GLY A 77 -13.98 -13.42 -13.82
C GLY A 77 -13.49 -12.35 -12.84
N PHE A 78 -12.19 -12.08 -12.74
CA PHE A 78 -11.68 -10.94 -11.97
C PHE A 78 -12.22 -9.63 -12.53
N LYS A 79 -13.00 -8.93 -11.71
CA LYS A 79 -13.48 -7.59 -12.01
C LYS A 79 -12.65 -6.58 -11.22
N LYS A 80 -11.95 -5.70 -11.94
CA LYS A 80 -11.31 -4.54 -11.28
C LYS A 80 -12.40 -3.69 -10.64
N ILE A 81 -12.26 -3.43 -9.35
CA ILE A 81 -13.21 -2.63 -8.59
C ILE A 81 -12.87 -1.15 -8.81
N SER A 82 -13.78 -0.42 -9.46
CA SER A 82 -13.63 1.01 -9.75
C SER A 82 -14.33 1.90 -8.72
N THR A 83 -15.43 1.43 -8.14
CA THR A 83 -16.17 2.11 -7.07
C THR A 83 -16.28 1.18 -5.87
N LEU A 84 -16.34 1.72 -4.67
CA LEU A 84 -16.45 0.88 -3.46
C LEU A 84 -17.90 0.94 -2.95
N PRO A 85 -18.52 -0.18 -2.57
CA PRO A 85 -19.85 -0.16 -1.97
C PRO A 85 -19.85 0.69 -0.69
N SER A 86 -21.00 1.31 -0.37
CA SER A 86 -21.15 2.25 0.76
C SER A 86 -20.71 1.70 2.12
N ASN A 87 -20.76 0.37 2.30
CA ASN A 87 -20.38 -0.32 3.54
C ASN A 87 -18.99 -0.97 3.47
N SER A 88 -18.10 -0.45 2.65
CA SER A 88 -16.79 -1.04 2.37
C SER A 88 -15.68 0.01 2.43
N THR A 89 -14.51 -0.40 2.93
CA THR A 89 -13.29 0.43 3.00
C THR A 89 -12.11 -0.34 2.41
N ALA A 90 -11.34 0.32 1.55
CA ALA A 90 -10.09 -0.24 1.04
C ALA A 90 -8.97 0.00 2.06
N ILE A 91 -8.23 -1.07 2.36
CA ILE A 91 -7.12 -1.07 3.31
C ILE A 91 -5.88 -1.52 2.55
N ASN A 92 -4.91 -0.62 2.44
CA ASN A 92 -3.61 -0.95 1.88
C ASN A 92 -2.74 -1.53 2.98
N LEU A 93 -2.28 -2.75 2.78
CA LEU A 93 -1.54 -3.52 3.77
C LEU A 93 -0.19 -3.98 3.21
N LEU A 94 0.66 -4.31 4.17
CA LEU A 94 2.03 -4.73 4.01
C LEU A 94 2.07 -6.22 3.74
N THR A 95 2.63 -6.69 2.62
CA THR A 95 2.72 -8.12 2.36
C THR A 95 4.11 -8.68 2.63
N PHE A 96 4.19 -9.99 2.81
CA PHE A 96 5.47 -10.68 2.85
C PHE A 96 6.29 -10.42 1.58
N SER A 97 7.61 -10.49 1.74
CA SER A 97 8.56 -10.51 0.61
C SER A 97 8.23 -11.65 -0.35
N PHE A 98 8.44 -11.38 -1.64
CA PHE A 98 8.22 -12.28 -2.78
C PHE A 98 8.73 -13.72 -2.53
N ASP A 99 9.87 -13.86 -1.85
CA ASP A 99 10.50 -15.15 -1.55
C ASP A 99 9.69 -16.03 -0.58
N THR A 100 8.94 -15.43 0.35
CA THR A 100 8.14 -16.17 1.33
C THR A 100 6.88 -16.74 0.68
N ILE A 101 6.28 -15.96 -0.22
CA ILE A 101 5.04 -16.32 -0.93
C ILE A 101 5.31 -17.41 -1.98
N LEU A 102 6.44 -17.35 -2.69
CA LEU A 102 6.84 -18.39 -3.65
C LEU A 102 7.11 -19.75 -3.01
N ARG A 103 7.59 -19.78 -1.75
CA ARG A 103 7.86 -21.01 -1.01
C ARG A 103 6.57 -21.70 -0.55
N ASN A 104 5.50 -20.94 -0.29
CA ASN A 104 4.21 -21.45 0.18
C ASN A 104 3.16 -21.51 -0.96
N LYS A 105 3.35 -22.44 -1.89
CA LYS A 105 2.43 -22.67 -3.03
C LYS A 105 1.02 -23.15 -2.66
N ASN A 106 0.79 -23.48 -1.40
CA ASN A 106 -0.50 -23.98 -0.92
C ASN A 106 -1.20 -22.89 -0.09
N GLN A 107 -2.19 -22.25 -0.70
CA GLN A 107 -3.23 -21.42 -0.08
C GLN A 107 -2.77 -20.58 1.13
N CYS A 108 -2.09 -19.46 0.86
CA CYS A 108 -1.80 -18.48 1.89
C CYS A 108 -3.11 -17.84 2.37
N ASP A 109 -3.51 -18.17 3.60
CA ASP A 109 -4.56 -17.44 4.32
C ASP A 109 -4.23 -15.94 4.41
N LEU A 110 -5.23 -15.09 4.60
CA LEU A 110 -5.05 -13.63 4.73
C LEU A 110 -3.94 -13.25 5.72
N PHE A 111 -3.82 -13.94 6.86
CA PHE A 111 -2.80 -13.67 7.87
C PHE A 111 -1.41 -14.16 7.49
N GLN A 112 -1.30 -15.07 6.51
CA GLN A 112 -0.05 -15.55 5.95
C GLN A 112 0.43 -14.71 4.76
N LEU A 113 -0.42 -13.81 4.25
CA LEU A 113 -0.06 -12.87 3.19
C LEU A 113 0.47 -11.54 3.71
N VAL A 114 0.09 -11.17 4.95
CA VAL A 114 0.41 -9.87 5.55
C VAL A 114 1.55 -10.01 6.55
N SER A 115 2.51 -9.08 6.51
CA SER A 115 3.68 -9.05 7.38
C SER A 115 3.71 -7.76 8.19
N ALA A 116 4.27 -7.81 9.42
CA ALA A 116 4.61 -6.60 10.16
C ALA A 116 5.95 -5.99 9.71
N GLU A 117 6.73 -6.73 8.92
CA GLU A 117 8.00 -6.31 8.33
C GLU A 117 7.80 -6.00 6.84
N PHE A 118 8.28 -4.84 6.40
CA PHE A 118 8.08 -4.34 5.05
C PHE A 118 9.21 -3.41 4.63
N SER A 119 9.40 -3.26 3.32
CA SER A 119 10.34 -2.29 2.77
C SER A 119 9.61 -1.00 2.42
N LEU A 120 10.26 0.12 2.78
CA LEU A 120 9.88 1.45 2.32
C LEU A 120 10.73 1.81 1.12
N GLU A 121 10.07 2.13 0.03
CA GLU A 121 10.70 2.73 -1.13
C GLU A 121 10.60 4.25 -0.99
N TRP A 122 11.76 4.90 -1.05
CA TRP A 122 11.89 6.33 -0.89
C TRP A 122 11.91 7.00 -2.26
N HIS A 123 10.97 7.91 -2.49
CA HIS A 123 10.86 8.69 -3.71
C HIS A 123 11.29 10.13 -3.45
N ILE A 124 12.23 10.59 -4.26
CA ILE A 124 12.70 11.98 -4.25
C ILE A 124 12.07 12.68 -5.46
N ALA A 125 11.41 13.81 -5.21
CA ALA A 125 10.83 14.61 -6.27
C ALA A 125 11.91 15.06 -7.26
N ARG A 126 11.53 15.19 -8.54
CA ARG A 126 12.46 15.57 -9.61
C ARG A 126 13.11 16.92 -9.32
N GLU A 127 12.32 17.88 -8.88
CA GLU A 127 12.73 19.24 -8.52
C GLU A 127 13.75 19.23 -7.38
N CYS A 128 13.56 18.34 -6.41
CA CYS A 128 14.50 18.14 -5.31
C CYS A 128 15.82 17.51 -5.79
N SER A 129 15.73 16.50 -6.65
CA SER A 129 16.91 15.88 -7.26
C SER A 129 17.72 16.90 -8.08
N GLU A 130 17.06 17.71 -8.90
CA GLU A 130 17.68 18.77 -9.69
C GLU A 130 18.32 19.86 -8.81
N CYS A 131 17.67 20.21 -7.69
CA CYS A 131 18.22 21.12 -6.70
C CYS A 131 19.53 20.58 -6.09
N HIS A 132 19.53 19.32 -5.67
CA HIS A 132 20.71 18.65 -5.15
C HIS A 132 21.85 18.59 -6.16
N LEU A 133 21.56 18.31 -7.43
CA LEU A 133 22.57 18.32 -8.52
C LEU A 133 23.23 19.69 -8.69
N LYS A 134 22.52 20.79 -8.40
CA LYS A 134 23.05 22.16 -8.41
C LYS A 134 23.77 22.54 -7.09
N GLY A 135 23.96 21.57 -6.19
CA GLY A 135 24.55 21.78 -4.86
C GLY A 135 23.61 22.44 -3.85
N GLY A 136 22.30 22.49 -4.16
CA GLY A 136 21.28 23.05 -3.27
C GLY A 136 20.74 22.05 -2.26
N GLN A 137 19.83 22.54 -1.42
CA GLN A 137 19.10 21.79 -0.41
C GLN A 137 17.60 21.95 -0.62
N CYS A 138 16.87 20.84 -0.61
CA CYS A 138 15.42 20.85 -0.68
C CYS A 138 14.84 21.30 0.65
N GLN A 139 13.99 22.32 0.60
CA GLN A 139 13.27 22.86 1.74
C GLN A 139 11.79 22.95 1.40
N ILE A 140 10.97 23.01 2.44
CA ILE A 140 9.54 23.26 2.35
C ILE A 140 9.29 24.61 3.02
N ASP A 141 8.60 25.52 2.34
CA ASP A 141 8.28 26.83 2.89
C ASP A 141 7.04 26.80 3.81
N GLY A 142 6.69 27.96 4.38
CA GLY A 142 5.52 28.08 5.27
C GLY A 142 4.18 27.80 4.60
N ASN A 143 4.14 27.73 3.26
CA ASN A 143 2.95 27.43 2.48
C ASN A 143 2.93 25.96 2.01
N GLN A 144 3.79 25.10 2.57
CA GLN A 144 3.97 23.71 2.17
C GLN A 144 4.39 23.54 0.71
N GLN A 145 5.11 24.53 0.15
CA GLN A 145 5.63 24.48 -1.22
C GLN A 145 7.12 24.14 -1.23
N PHE A 146 7.54 23.49 -2.31
CA PHE A 146 8.94 23.18 -2.54
C PHE A 146 9.78 24.45 -2.75
N ARG A 147 10.95 24.49 -2.11
CA ARG A 147 11.97 25.52 -2.30
C ARG A 147 13.36 24.90 -2.40
N CYS A 148 14.12 25.31 -3.41
CA CYS A 148 15.55 24.97 -3.50
C CYS A 148 16.39 26.08 -2.86
N ALA A 149 17.03 25.78 -1.73
CA ALA A 149 17.95 26.68 -1.04
C ALA A 149 19.41 26.41 -1.45
N ASN A 150 20.27 27.42 -1.36
CA ASN A 150 21.73 27.28 -1.51
C ASN A 150 22.23 26.70 -2.85
N ALA A 151 21.38 26.59 -3.87
CA ALA A 151 21.82 26.16 -5.20
C ALA A 151 22.79 27.19 -5.81
N LYS A 152 23.89 26.69 -6.39
CA LYS A 152 24.80 27.55 -7.13
C LYS A 152 24.07 28.11 -8.34
N LYS A 153 23.97 29.44 -8.44
CA LYS A 153 23.61 30.10 -9.69
C LYS A 153 24.78 29.90 -10.65
N PHE A 154 24.62 29.06 -11.66
CA PHE A 154 25.51 29.11 -12.82
C PHE A 154 25.23 30.43 -13.54
N VAL A 155 26.12 31.40 -13.36
CA VAL A 155 26.13 32.62 -14.18
C VAL A 155 27.00 32.30 -15.39
N CYS A 156 26.38 32.13 -16.55
CA CYS A 156 27.10 32.14 -17.81
C CYS A 156 27.47 33.60 -18.12
N ASN A 157 28.72 33.99 -17.88
CA ASN A 157 29.25 35.26 -18.39
C ASN A 157 29.58 35.03 -19.87
N TYR A 158 28.86 35.72 -20.75
CA TYR A 158 29.20 35.86 -22.18
C TYR A 158 30.16 37.04 -22.35
#